data_AF-A0A0R3RMB9-F1
#
_entry.id   AF-A0A0R3RMB9-F1
#
_cell.length_a   1.000
_cell.length_b   1.000
_cell.length_c   1.000
_cell.angle_alpha   90.00
_cell.angle_beta   90.00
_cell.angle_gamma   90.00
#
_symmetry.space_group_name_H-M   'P 1'
#
loop_
_entity.id
_entity.type
_entity.pdbx_description
1 polymer ?
#
loop_
_entity_poly.entity_id
_entity_poly.type
_entity_poly.pdbx_seq_one_letter_code
_entity_poly.pdbx_strand_id
1 'polypeptide(L)'
;MDPALLKQQAAFKAKASQAIEMARKSTASTSHTTYDAEASRKKKRRVYNDPQLSVKSLSDFNTKTVLPHSASSAVNFGTMAKIVDYMKKRHLSSQQWALSLKEILEELQIYDLGKKSELWLQESLPMNPRLTVDENGKYLFKPPYKVKGKNSLLALLKKYHTEGKGGILLSDLNECIPAAEKHIEALSNVVIDVQTMINKRKDHVYFYNDPDTDYEVDEKFKSLWRNASVDHLDEKKIEEYLQKHGIDVMKDFGPKKITVAPPKRKLPRRRANQKVHNEHLTDVLEDYST
;
A
#
# COMPACT_ATOMS: atom_id res chain seq x y z
N MET A 1 -54.52 -8.04 39.48
CA MET A 1 -53.31 -7.60 38.77
C MET A 1 -53.45 -6.10 38.55
N ASP A 2 -52.54 -5.31 39.12
CA ASP A 2 -52.65 -3.86 39.18
C ASP A 2 -52.48 -3.25 37.76
N PRO A 3 -53.46 -2.48 37.23
CA PRO A 3 -53.44 -2.01 35.84
C PRO A 3 -52.27 -1.06 35.54
N ALA A 4 -51.74 -0.38 36.55
CA ALA A 4 -50.55 0.47 36.42
C ALA A 4 -49.27 -0.36 36.13
N LEU A 5 -49.17 -1.56 36.70
CA LEU A 5 -48.02 -2.45 36.57
C LEU A 5 -47.95 -3.08 35.18
N LEU A 6 -49.11 -3.44 34.62
CA LEU A 6 -49.24 -3.90 33.23
C LEU A 6 -48.82 -2.81 32.22
N LYS A 7 -49.21 -1.56 32.49
CA LYS A 7 -48.83 -0.42 31.63
C LYS A 7 -47.32 -0.14 31.68
N GLN A 8 -46.71 -0.23 32.87
CA GLN A 8 -45.26 -0.10 33.01
C GLN A 8 -44.50 -1.24 32.32
N GLN A 9 -44.97 -2.48 32.43
CA GLN A 9 -44.35 -3.62 31.77
C GLN A 9 -44.42 -3.51 30.24
N ALA A 10 -45.55 -3.08 29.70
CA ALA A 10 -45.71 -2.84 28.26
C ALA A 10 -44.81 -1.70 27.78
N ALA A 11 -44.72 -0.59 28.52
CA ALA A 11 -43.86 0.53 28.16
C ALA A 11 -42.37 0.16 28.22
N PHE A 12 -41.97 -0.64 29.21
CA PHE A 12 -40.60 -1.14 29.35
C PHE A 12 -40.23 -2.06 28.18
N LYS A 13 -41.12 -2.99 27.82
CA LYS A 13 -40.89 -3.91 26.69
C LYS A 13 -40.80 -3.17 25.35
N ALA A 14 -41.64 -2.16 25.13
CA ALA A 14 -41.60 -1.32 23.92
C ALA A 14 -40.31 -0.50 23.82
N LYS A 15 -39.82 0.04 24.94
CA LYS A 15 -38.58 0.82 24.99
C LYS A 15 -37.35 -0.07 24.79
N ALA A 16 -37.36 -1.29 25.33
CA ALA A 16 -36.30 -2.27 25.12
C ALA A 16 -36.23 -2.74 23.66
N SER A 17 -37.36 -2.97 22.99
CA SER A 17 -37.36 -3.34 21.57
C SER A 17 -36.85 -2.22 20.65
N GLN A 18 -37.18 -0.96 20.93
CA GLN A 18 -36.64 0.19 20.17
C GLN A 18 -35.12 0.34 20.35
N ALA A 19 -34.58 0.09 21.55
CA ALA A 19 -33.15 0.16 21.81
C ALA A 19 -32.36 -0.93 21.04
N ILE A 20 -32.92 -2.14 20.91
CA ILE A 20 -32.31 -3.23 20.12
C ILE A 20 -32.31 -2.88 18.62
N GLU A 21 -33.37 -2.22 18.14
CA GLU A 21 -33.48 -1.78 16.74
C GLU A 21 -32.48 -0.65 16.39
N MET A 22 -32.20 0.24 17.35
CA MET A 22 -31.17 1.28 17.22
C MET A 22 -29.75 0.71 17.27
N ALA A 23 -29.48 -0.30 18.11
CA ALA A 23 -28.17 -0.95 18.20
C ALA A 23 -27.81 -1.78 16.94
N ARG A 24 -28.81 -2.35 16.26
CA ARG A 24 -28.59 -3.05 14.96
C ARG A 24 -28.25 -2.11 13.81
N LYS A 25 -28.47 -0.79 13.96
CA LYS A 25 -28.15 0.24 12.96
C LYS A 25 -26.81 0.93 13.20
N SER A 26 -26.08 0.59 14.28
CA SER A 26 -24.82 1.22 14.67
C SER A 26 -23.62 0.27 14.66
N THR A 27 -23.50 -0.61 13.67
CA THR A 27 -22.20 -1.20 13.29
C THR A 27 -21.61 -0.45 12.11
N ALA A 28 -21.27 0.82 12.36
CA ALA A 28 -20.33 1.58 11.54
C ALA A 28 -19.67 2.64 12.43
N SER A 29 -18.45 2.31 12.87
CA SER A 29 -17.32 3.20 13.14
C SER A 29 -17.58 4.45 14.00
N THR A 30 -17.26 4.35 15.29
CA THR A 30 -16.87 5.52 16.08
C THR A 30 -15.41 5.85 15.78
N SER A 31 -15.16 6.95 15.07
CA SER A 31 -13.88 7.66 15.07
C SER A 31 -14.14 9.09 15.52
N HIS A 32 -13.35 9.52 16.50
CA HIS A 32 -13.40 10.81 17.19
C HIS A 32 -13.08 11.96 16.20
N THR A 33 -13.99 12.92 15.99
CA THR A 33 -13.66 14.22 15.36
C THR A 33 -14.47 15.35 15.99
N THR A 34 -13.84 16.51 16.20
CA THR A 34 -14.37 17.68 16.94
C THR A 34 -15.04 18.71 16.02
N TYR A 35 -16.11 18.33 15.32
CA TYR A 35 -16.85 19.28 14.46
C TYR A 35 -18.34 19.32 14.82
N ASP A 36 -18.80 20.48 15.26
CA ASP A 36 -20.17 20.74 15.73
C ASP A 36 -21.04 21.23 14.57
N ALA A 37 -21.97 20.38 14.12
CA ALA A 37 -22.75 20.58 12.90
C ALA A 37 -24.07 21.36 13.12
N GLU A 38 -24.38 21.85 14.32
CA GLU A 38 -25.66 22.54 14.59
C GLU A 38 -25.68 24.03 14.20
N ALA A 39 -24.53 24.68 13.94
CA ALA A 39 -24.49 26.13 13.72
C ALA A 39 -24.85 26.61 12.30
N SER A 40 -25.01 25.74 11.30
CA SER A 40 -25.05 26.18 9.87
C SER A 40 -26.42 26.13 9.19
N ARG A 41 -27.51 25.79 9.89
CA ARG A 41 -28.85 25.62 9.28
C ARG A 41 -29.83 26.79 9.47
N LYS A 42 -29.42 28.05 9.26
CA LYS A 42 -30.40 29.15 9.03
C LYS A 42 -29.86 30.27 8.10
N LYS A 43 -29.93 30.06 6.78
CA LYS A 43 -30.36 31.11 5.82
C LYS A 43 -30.58 30.52 4.43
N LYS A 44 -31.85 30.39 4.02
CA LYS A 44 -32.25 30.16 2.63
C LYS A 44 -31.98 31.43 1.82
N ARG A 45 -31.30 31.31 0.68
CA ARG A 45 -31.46 32.19 -0.48
C ARG A 45 -31.57 31.34 -1.74
N ARG A 46 -32.58 31.67 -2.56
CA ARG A 46 -32.86 31.12 -3.90
C ARG A 46 -31.80 31.59 -4.90
N VAL A 47 -31.31 30.69 -5.76
CA VAL A 47 -30.77 30.93 -7.12
C VAL A 47 -30.96 29.60 -7.88
N TYR A 48 -31.91 29.51 -8.82
CA TYR A 48 -31.80 29.65 -10.29
C TYR A 48 -30.90 28.59 -10.97
N ASN A 49 -31.50 27.93 -11.96
CA ASN A 49 -31.02 26.79 -12.75
C ASN A 49 -29.68 27.03 -13.45
N ASP A 50 -28.77 26.05 -13.35
CA ASP A 50 -27.84 25.70 -14.43
C ASP A 50 -27.43 24.21 -14.29
N PRO A 51 -27.74 23.30 -15.24
CA PRO A 51 -27.46 21.88 -15.08
C PRO A 51 -26.14 21.50 -15.78
N GLN A 52 -25.02 21.67 -15.08
CA GLN A 52 -23.79 20.95 -15.39
C GLN A 52 -23.23 20.30 -14.12
N LEU A 53 -23.02 18.99 -14.19
CA LEU A 53 -22.22 18.14 -13.29
C LEU A 53 -22.85 17.72 -11.95
N SER A 54 -23.44 16.52 -11.90
CA SER A 54 -22.95 15.37 -11.09
C SER A 54 -24.02 14.29 -10.85
N VAL A 55 -23.67 13.07 -11.30
CA VAL A 55 -23.91 11.78 -10.65
C VAL A 55 -25.38 11.33 -10.43
N LYS A 56 -25.87 10.50 -11.35
CA LYS A 56 -26.89 9.46 -11.10
C LYS A 56 -26.25 8.12 -11.44
N SER A 57 -25.90 7.33 -10.42
CA SER A 57 -26.68 6.17 -9.93
C SER A 57 -26.92 5.10 -10.99
N LEU A 58 -26.24 3.97 -10.78
CA LEU A 58 -26.25 2.73 -11.56
C LEU A 58 -27.53 1.94 -11.32
N SER A 59 -28.58 2.24 -12.07
CA SER A 59 -29.74 1.35 -12.29
C SER A 59 -30.71 2.11 -13.18
N ASP A 60 -30.65 1.85 -14.50
CA ASP A 60 -31.69 2.10 -15.53
C ASP A 60 -31.01 2.29 -16.91
N PHE A 61 -30.36 1.25 -17.44
CA PHE A 61 -29.97 1.21 -18.86
C PHE A 61 -31.15 0.70 -19.69
N ASN A 62 -32.15 1.56 -19.86
CA ASN A 62 -33.20 1.35 -20.84
C ASN A 62 -32.66 1.70 -22.24
N THR A 63 -32.64 0.67 -23.08
CA THR A 63 -32.55 0.70 -24.54
C THR A 63 -33.26 1.89 -25.18
N LYS A 64 -32.50 2.92 -25.54
CA LYS A 64 -32.62 3.74 -26.78
C LYS A 64 -31.67 4.94 -26.67
N THR A 65 -30.99 5.25 -27.77
CA THR A 65 -30.03 6.35 -27.98
C THR A 65 -28.56 6.00 -27.74
N VAL A 66 -28.06 5.05 -28.53
CA VAL A 66 -26.63 4.90 -28.80
C VAL A 66 -26.24 5.95 -29.85
N LEU A 67 -25.41 6.91 -29.46
CA LEU A 67 -24.63 7.71 -30.40
C LEU A 67 -23.69 6.76 -31.19
N PRO A 68 -23.65 6.81 -32.53
CA PRO A 68 -22.94 5.82 -33.35
C PRO A 68 -21.42 5.76 -33.12
N HIS A 69 -20.82 6.80 -32.52
CA HIS A 69 -19.40 6.81 -32.18
C HIS A 69 -19.03 5.98 -30.93
N SER A 70 -19.94 5.87 -29.95
CA SER A 70 -19.64 5.17 -28.68
C SER A 70 -19.80 3.66 -28.79
N ALA A 71 -20.69 3.18 -29.66
CA ALA A 71 -20.76 1.75 -29.99
C ALA A 71 -19.54 1.29 -30.79
N SER A 72 -19.03 2.11 -31.72
CA SER A 72 -17.84 1.76 -32.50
C SER A 72 -16.60 1.61 -31.63
N SER A 73 -16.41 2.48 -30.63
CA SER A 73 -15.28 2.37 -29.70
C SER A 73 -15.41 1.15 -28.79
N ALA A 74 -16.60 0.83 -28.28
CA ALA A 74 -16.82 -0.37 -27.47
C ALA A 74 -16.51 -1.67 -28.24
N VAL A 75 -16.92 -1.75 -29.51
CA VAL A 75 -16.56 -2.87 -30.40
C VAL A 75 -15.04 -2.92 -30.62
N ASN A 76 -14.39 -1.78 -30.85
CA ASN A 76 -12.94 -1.71 -31.03
C ASN A 76 -12.17 -2.15 -29.76
N PHE A 77 -12.61 -1.71 -28.57
CA PHE A 77 -12.03 -2.16 -27.29
C PHE A 77 -12.26 -3.65 -27.05
N GLY A 78 -13.44 -4.18 -27.39
CA GLY A 78 -13.73 -5.61 -27.32
C GLY A 78 -12.84 -6.42 -28.27
N THR A 79 -12.63 -5.96 -29.50
CA THR A 79 -11.73 -6.60 -30.46
C THR A 79 -10.27 -6.52 -30.00
N MET A 80 -9.84 -5.39 -29.45
CA MET A 80 -8.50 -5.25 -28.88
C MET A 80 -8.28 -6.21 -27.71
N ALA A 81 -9.26 -6.35 -26.81
CA ALA A 81 -9.18 -7.31 -25.71
C ALA A 81 -9.04 -8.75 -26.24
N LYS A 82 -9.81 -9.13 -27.26
CA LYS A 82 -9.67 -10.44 -27.93
C LYS A 82 -8.28 -10.63 -28.55
N ILE A 83 -7.73 -9.59 -29.19
CA ILE A 83 -6.37 -9.62 -29.75
C ILE A 83 -5.34 -9.84 -28.65
N VAL A 84 -5.43 -9.11 -27.53
CA VAL A 84 -4.51 -9.26 -26.39
C VAL A 84 -4.63 -10.63 -25.75
N ASP A 85 -5.85 -11.15 -25.57
CA ASP A 85 -6.10 -12.49 -25.04
C ASP A 85 -5.56 -13.59 -25.97
N TYR A 86 -5.69 -13.40 -27.29
CA TYR A 86 -5.11 -14.29 -28.28
C TYR A 86 -3.58 -14.29 -28.22
N MET A 87 -2.98 -13.10 -28.17
CA MET A 87 -1.54 -12.91 -27.99
C MET A 87 -1.03 -13.54 -26.68
N LYS A 88 -1.79 -13.42 -25.59
CA LYS A 88 -1.51 -14.09 -24.30
C LYS A 88 -1.55 -15.61 -24.46
N LYS A 89 -2.62 -16.17 -25.04
CA LYS A 89 -2.77 -17.62 -25.25
C LYS A 89 -1.63 -18.20 -26.09
N ARG A 90 -1.20 -17.44 -27.10
CA ARG A 90 -0.11 -17.81 -27.99
C ARG A 90 1.26 -17.76 -27.33
N HIS A 91 1.48 -16.78 -26.46
CA HIS A 91 2.65 -16.74 -25.60
C HIS A 91 2.72 -17.95 -24.66
N LEU A 92 1.59 -18.34 -24.07
CA LEU A 92 1.49 -19.52 -23.20
C LEU A 92 1.69 -20.84 -23.97
N SER A 93 1.29 -20.91 -25.24
CA SER A 93 1.55 -22.08 -26.11
C SER A 93 2.97 -22.13 -26.68
N SER A 94 3.89 -21.30 -26.18
CA SER A 94 5.28 -21.19 -26.64
C SER A 94 5.46 -20.67 -28.08
N GLN A 95 4.42 -20.09 -28.68
CA GLN A 95 4.48 -19.47 -30.01
C GLN A 95 4.84 -17.98 -29.91
N GLN A 96 6.12 -17.70 -29.64
CA GLN A 96 6.60 -16.35 -29.31
C GLN A 96 7.03 -15.50 -30.52
N TRP A 97 6.64 -15.84 -31.76
CA TRP A 97 7.00 -15.03 -32.92
C TRP A 97 6.05 -13.85 -33.14
N ALA A 98 6.57 -12.71 -33.61
CA ALA A 98 5.77 -11.51 -33.81
C ALA A 98 4.80 -11.69 -35.00
N LEU A 99 3.58 -11.20 -34.85
CA LEU A 99 2.54 -11.23 -35.89
C LEU A 99 2.13 -9.82 -36.28
N SER A 100 1.80 -9.62 -37.54
CA SER A 100 1.15 -8.40 -38.01
C SER A 100 -0.32 -8.35 -37.58
N LEU A 101 -0.89 -7.15 -37.55
CA LEU A 101 -2.33 -6.98 -37.27
C LEU A 101 -3.21 -7.81 -38.22
N LYS A 102 -2.83 -7.92 -39.49
CA LYS A 102 -3.58 -8.67 -40.51
C LYS A 102 -3.56 -10.17 -40.24
N GLU A 103 -2.39 -10.73 -39.94
CA GLU A 103 -2.26 -12.16 -39.60
C GLU A 103 -3.06 -12.49 -38.32
N ILE A 104 -3.04 -11.62 -37.31
CA ILE A 104 -3.83 -11.81 -36.08
C ILE A 104 -5.34 -11.80 -36.37
N LEU A 105 -5.82 -10.87 -37.20
CA LEU A 105 -7.24 -10.77 -37.55
C LEU A 105 -7.70 -11.98 -38.37
N GLU A 106 -6.83 -12.50 -39.26
CA GLU A 106 -7.08 -13.71 -40.05
C GLU A 106 -7.14 -14.97 -39.16
N GLU A 107 -6.18 -15.14 -38.24
CA GLU A 107 -6.18 -16.26 -37.27
C GLU A 107 -7.38 -16.20 -36.31
N LEU A 108 -7.82 -14.99 -35.93
CA LEU A 108 -9.03 -14.78 -35.13
C LEU A 108 -10.34 -14.86 -35.93
N GLN A 109 -10.25 -15.05 -37.26
CA GLN A 109 -11.38 -15.09 -38.19
C GLN A 109 -12.31 -13.87 -38.08
N ILE A 110 -11.76 -12.69 -37.78
CA ILE A 110 -12.54 -11.45 -37.66
C ILE A 110 -12.45 -10.70 -38.99
N TYR A 111 -13.35 -11.04 -39.92
CA TYR A 111 -13.41 -10.45 -41.26
C TYR A 111 -14.26 -9.16 -41.32
N ASP A 112 -15.14 -8.94 -40.35
CA ASP A 112 -16.12 -7.84 -40.32
C ASP A 112 -15.63 -6.55 -39.63
N LEU A 113 -14.33 -6.24 -39.71
CA LEU A 113 -13.83 -4.95 -39.21
C LEU A 113 -13.96 -3.85 -40.26
N GLY A 114 -14.68 -2.77 -39.91
CA GLY A 114 -14.68 -1.56 -40.73
C GLY A 114 -13.28 -0.94 -40.78
N LYS A 115 -12.89 -0.38 -41.94
CA LYS A 115 -11.56 0.26 -42.15
C LYS A 115 -11.15 1.26 -41.05
N LYS A 116 -12.13 1.95 -40.45
CA LYS A 116 -11.89 2.86 -39.31
C LYS A 116 -11.47 2.11 -38.03
N SER A 117 -12.03 0.93 -37.78
CA SER A 117 -11.67 0.07 -36.66
C SER A 117 -10.29 -0.54 -36.81
N GLU A 118 -9.89 -0.91 -38.03
CA GLU A 118 -8.53 -1.40 -38.32
C GLU A 118 -7.47 -0.32 -38.07
N LEU A 119 -7.69 0.91 -38.58
CA LEU A 119 -6.80 2.05 -38.33
C LEU A 119 -6.71 2.37 -36.83
N TRP A 120 -7.83 2.35 -36.12
CA TRP A 120 -7.85 2.56 -34.67
C TRP A 120 -7.06 1.48 -33.92
N LEU A 121 -7.14 0.22 -34.33
CA LEU A 121 -6.34 -0.86 -33.75
C LEU A 121 -4.84 -0.67 -34.03
N GLN A 122 -4.48 -0.25 -35.23
CA GLN A 122 -3.08 0.02 -35.59
C GLN A 122 -2.47 1.13 -34.72
N GLU A 123 -3.25 2.16 -34.37
CA GLU A 123 -2.83 3.25 -33.47
C GLU A 123 -2.84 2.87 -31.98
N SER A 124 -3.79 2.03 -31.55
CA SER A 124 -3.99 1.70 -30.12
C SER A 124 -3.14 0.53 -29.63
N LEU A 125 -2.82 -0.45 -30.48
CA LEU A 125 -2.00 -1.61 -30.09
C LEU A 125 -0.59 -1.22 -29.60
N PRO A 126 0.13 -0.25 -30.21
CA PRO A 126 1.41 0.25 -29.69
C PRO A 126 1.30 0.96 -28.34
N MET A 127 0.14 1.55 -28.02
CA MET A 127 -0.06 2.26 -26.76
C MET A 127 -0.28 1.32 -25.57
N ASN A 128 -0.52 0.03 -25.82
CA ASN A 128 -0.81 -0.94 -24.78
C ASN A 128 0.49 -1.46 -24.12
N PRO A 129 0.68 -1.32 -22.80
CA PRO A 129 1.89 -1.80 -22.11
C PRO A 129 2.07 -3.33 -22.17
N ARG A 130 1.01 -4.08 -22.52
CA ARG A 130 1.03 -5.54 -22.70
C ARG A 130 1.52 -5.99 -24.06
N LEU A 131 1.76 -5.08 -25.00
CA LEU A 131 2.25 -5.39 -26.34
C LEU A 131 3.54 -4.61 -26.62
N THR A 132 4.45 -5.22 -27.35
CA THR A 132 5.64 -4.57 -27.90
C THR A 132 5.57 -4.62 -29.40
N VAL A 133 5.85 -3.51 -30.05
CA VAL A 133 5.95 -3.41 -31.51
C VAL A 133 7.41 -3.62 -31.89
N ASP A 134 7.64 -4.59 -32.76
CA ASP A 134 8.95 -4.88 -33.34
C ASP A 134 9.28 -3.86 -34.46
N GLU A 135 10.54 -3.78 -34.87
CA GLU A 135 11.03 -2.85 -35.92
C GLU A 135 10.30 -3.03 -37.26
N ASN A 136 9.72 -4.21 -37.48
CA ASN A 136 8.93 -4.57 -38.66
C ASN A 136 7.43 -4.24 -38.55
N GLY A 137 6.99 -3.52 -37.51
CA GLY A 137 5.56 -3.23 -37.27
C GLY A 137 4.75 -4.45 -36.87
N LYS A 138 5.41 -5.50 -36.35
CA LYS A 138 4.77 -6.71 -35.83
C LYS A 138 4.57 -6.61 -34.32
N TYR A 139 3.48 -7.18 -33.81
CA TYR A 139 3.11 -7.15 -32.41
C TYR A 139 3.57 -8.43 -31.71
N LEU A 140 4.13 -8.25 -30.50
CA LEU A 140 4.58 -9.33 -29.64
C LEU A 140 4.03 -9.10 -28.22
N PHE A 141 3.61 -10.18 -27.56
CA PHE A 141 3.05 -10.09 -26.21
C PHE A 141 4.16 -9.80 -25.18
N LYS A 142 3.97 -8.73 -24.40
CA LYS A 142 4.80 -8.39 -23.26
C LYS A 142 4.09 -8.82 -21.99
N PRO A 143 4.48 -9.96 -21.39
CA PRO A 143 3.93 -10.37 -20.11
C PRO A 143 4.28 -9.34 -19.02
N PRO A 144 3.46 -9.23 -17.95
CA PRO A 144 3.70 -8.28 -16.86
C PRO A 144 5.08 -8.49 -16.22
N TYR A 145 5.54 -9.75 -16.17
CA TYR A 145 6.88 -10.12 -15.75
C TYR A 145 7.58 -10.93 -16.83
N LYS A 146 8.87 -10.64 -17.07
CA LYS A 146 9.69 -11.34 -18.06
C LYS A 146 10.22 -12.66 -17.50
N VAL A 147 9.34 -13.49 -16.96
CA VAL A 147 9.68 -14.79 -16.37
C VAL A 147 9.52 -15.86 -17.43
N LYS A 148 10.58 -16.64 -17.68
CA LYS A 148 10.55 -17.75 -18.65
C LYS A 148 10.58 -19.14 -18.02
N GLY A 149 10.92 -19.24 -16.73
CA GLY A 149 11.03 -20.51 -16.01
C GLY A 149 11.51 -20.32 -14.57
N LYS A 150 11.83 -21.45 -13.92
CA LYS A 150 12.22 -21.55 -12.50
C LYS A 150 13.30 -20.53 -12.08
N ASN A 151 14.43 -20.50 -12.78
CA ASN A 151 15.56 -19.64 -12.41
C ASN A 151 15.23 -18.16 -12.59
N SER A 152 14.44 -17.83 -13.62
CA SER A 152 14.00 -16.46 -13.86
C SER A 152 12.99 -16.00 -12.80
N LEU A 153 12.17 -16.92 -12.27
CA LEU A 153 11.22 -16.63 -11.19
C LEU A 153 11.98 -16.34 -9.89
N LEU A 154 12.95 -17.19 -9.54
CA LEU A 154 13.79 -16.98 -8.36
C LEU A 154 14.59 -15.66 -8.46
N ALA A 155 15.16 -15.35 -9.62
CA ALA A 155 15.86 -14.08 -9.81
C ALA A 155 14.93 -12.86 -9.66
N LEU A 156 13.68 -12.97 -10.12
CA LEU A 156 12.67 -11.93 -9.95
C LEU A 156 12.27 -11.77 -8.49
N LEU A 157 12.01 -12.86 -7.78
CA LEU A 157 11.66 -12.86 -6.37
C LEU A 157 12.78 -12.25 -5.51
N LYS A 158 14.04 -12.60 -5.80
CA LYS A 158 15.21 -11.97 -5.15
C LYS A 158 15.24 -10.46 -5.37
N LYS A 159 15.03 -9.99 -6.60
CA LYS A 159 14.96 -8.55 -6.89
C LYS A 159 13.83 -7.86 -6.14
N TYR A 160 12.67 -8.49 -6.06
CA TYR A 160 11.52 -7.96 -5.34
C TYR A 160 11.78 -7.83 -3.84
N HIS A 161 12.50 -8.80 -3.26
CA HIS A 161 12.96 -8.74 -1.89
C HIS A 161 13.98 -7.61 -1.67
N THR A 162 15.01 -7.51 -2.52
CA THR A 162 16.05 -6.46 -2.39
C THR A 162 15.50 -5.06 -2.60
N GLU A 163 14.52 -4.90 -3.50
CA GLU A 163 13.91 -3.60 -3.83
C GLU A 163 12.71 -3.28 -2.93
N GLY A 164 12.28 -4.21 -2.06
CA GLY A 164 11.13 -4.04 -1.18
C GLY A 164 9.80 -3.88 -1.94
N LYS A 165 9.68 -4.41 -3.16
CA LYS A 165 8.48 -4.24 -4.01
C LYS A 165 7.32 -5.16 -3.64
N GLY A 166 7.48 -6.02 -2.63
CA GLY A 166 6.46 -6.92 -2.14
C GLY A 166 6.47 -8.29 -2.82
N GLY A 167 5.31 -8.94 -2.86
CA GLY A 167 5.14 -10.28 -3.41
C GLY A 167 4.50 -10.30 -4.79
N ILE A 168 4.58 -11.44 -5.47
CA ILE A 168 4.08 -11.62 -6.84
C ILE A 168 2.86 -12.53 -6.82
N LEU A 169 1.80 -12.14 -7.52
CA LEU A 169 0.54 -12.90 -7.56
C LEU A 169 0.65 -14.10 -8.51
N LEU A 170 -0.04 -15.19 -8.16
CA LEU A 170 -0.19 -16.37 -9.02
C LEU A 170 -0.91 -16.02 -10.33
N SER A 171 -1.93 -15.16 -10.26
CA SER A 171 -2.61 -14.63 -11.45
C SER A 171 -1.63 -14.05 -12.45
N ASP A 172 -0.71 -13.19 -11.99
CA ASP A 172 0.28 -12.54 -12.86
C ASP A 172 1.31 -13.54 -13.40
N LEU A 173 1.73 -14.52 -12.58
CA LEU A 173 2.65 -15.57 -13.00
C LEU A 173 2.04 -16.49 -14.06
N ASN A 174 0.75 -16.82 -13.93
CA ASN A 174 -0.02 -17.58 -14.92
C ASN A 174 -0.15 -16.85 -16.26
N GLU A 175 0.01 -15.52 -16.30
CA GLU A 175 0.08 -14.78 -17.57
C GLU A 175 1.48 -14.82 -18.20
N CYS A 176 2.51 -15.13 -17.42
CA CYS A 176 3.90 -15.14 -17.86
C CYS A 176 4.34 -16.52 -18.33
N ILE A 177 3.99 -17.59 -17.61
CA ILE A 177 4.50 -18.95 -17.88
C ILE A 177 3.34 -19.95 -17.88
N PRO A 178 3.30 -20.92 -18.82
CA PRO A 178 2.38 -22.04 -18.72
C PRO A 178 2.67 -22.89 -17.47
N ALA A 179 1.62 -23.28 -16.74
CA ALA A 179 1.72 -24.09 -15.52
C ALA A 179 2.67 -23.49 -14.45
N ALA A 180 2.47 -22.22 -14.10
CA ALA A 180 3.28 -21.52 -13.10
C ALA A 180 3.37 -22.26 -11.76
N GLU A 181 2.28 -22.91 -11.32
CA GLU A 181 2.22 -23.72 -10.10
C GLU A 181 3.31 -24.79 -10.04
N LYS A 182 3.62 -25.49 -11.14
CA LYS A 182 4.68 -26.51 -11.17
C LYS A 182 6.07 -25.91 -10.93
N HIS A 183 6.30 -24.70 -11.44
CA HIS A 183 7.56 -24.01 -11.23
C HIS A 183 7.72 -23.50 -9.79
N ILE A 184 6.60 -23.12 -9.18
CA ILE A 184 6.53 -22.70 -7.77
C ILE A 184 6.72 -23.91 -6.85
N GLU A 185 6.04 -25.02 -7.12
CA GLU A 185 6.18 -26.27 -6.37
C GLU A 185 7.63 -26.78 -6.42
N ALA A 186 8.27 -26.69 -7.58
CA ALA A 186 9.70 -26.99 -7.71
C ALA A 186 10.63 -26.02 -6.95
N LEU A 187 10.12 -24.87 -6.48
CA LEU A 187 10.83 -23.83 -5.73
C LEU A 187 10.34 -23.70 -4.29
N SER A 188 9.43 -24.56 -3.82
CA SER A 188 8.70 -24.42 -2.54
C SER A 188 9.58 -24.06 -1.35
N ASN A 189 10.81 -24.58 -1.29
CA ASN A 189 11.75 -24.31 -0.21
C ASN A 189 12.25 -22.84 -0.17
N VAL A 190 12.26 -22.15 -1.32
CA VAL A 190 12.80 -20.79 -1.50
C VAL A 190 11.66 -19.76 -1.64
N VAL A 191 10.41 -20.20 -1.59
CA VAL A 191 9.25 -19.35 -1.86
C VAL A 191 8.24 -19.48 -0.74
N ILE A 192 7.86 -18.35 -0.16
CA ILE A 192 6.79 -18.28 0.83
C ILE A 192 5.47 -18.07 0.07
N ASP A 193 4.55 -19.01 0.20
CA ASP A 193 3.18 -18.89 -0.30
C ASP A 193 2.28 -18.26 0.76
N VAL A 194 1.70 -17.11 0.45
CA VAL A 194 0.70 -16.45 1.26
C VAL A 194 -0.61 -16.41 0.48
N GLN A 195 -1.62 -17.12 0.99
CA GLN A 195 -2.97 -17.03 0.45
C GLN A 195 -3.56 -15.63 0.72
N THR A 196 -4.00 -14.96 -0.34
CA THR A 196 -4.65 -13.66 -0.28
C THR A 196 -5.98 -13.68 -1.03
N MET A 197 -6.77 -12.62 -0.85
CA MET A 197 -8.05 -12.43 -1.52
C MET A 197 -7.99 -11.16 -2.34
N ILE A 198 -7.82 -11.29 -3.67
CA ILE A 198 -7.90 -10.15 -4.60
C ILE A 198 -9.22 -10.20 -5.35
N ASN A 199 -9.99 -9.11 -5.32
CA ASN A 199 -11.30 -9.01 -5.97
C ASN A 199 -12.26 -10.18 -5.65
N LYS A 200 -12.31 -10.61 -4.37
CA LYS A 200 -13.12 -11.74 -3.86
C LYS A 200 -12.74 -13.11 -4.45
N ARG A 201 -11.64 -13.23 -5.20
CA ARG A 201 -11.08 -14.50 -5.64
C ARG A 201 -9.91 -14.86 -4.74
N LYS A 202 -9.80 -16.15 -4.42
CA LYS A 202 -8.61 -16.70 -3.76
C LYS A 202 -7.47 -16.60 -4.75
N ASP A 203 -6.40 -15.92 -4.35
CA ASP A 203 -5.17 -15.81 -5.11
C ASP A 203 -3.99 -16.06 -4.18
N HIS A 204 -2.87 -16.47 -4.73
CA HIS A 204 -1.68 -16.81 -3.95
C HIS A 204 -0.60 -15.77 -4.25
N VAL A 205 0.02 -15.22 -3.20
CA VAL A 205 1.11 -14.27 -3.32
C VAL A 205 2.39 -14.96 -2.89
N TYR A 206 3.37 -14.91 -3.77
CA TYR A 206 4.67 -15.54 -3.57
C TYR A 206 5.72 -14.50 -3.18
N PHE A 207 6.41 -14.79 -2.09
CA PHE A 207 7.56 -14.02 -1.62
C PHE A 207 8.83 -14.86 -1.69
N TYR A 208 9.97 -14.20 -1.76
CA TYR A 208 11.26 -14.86 -1.59
C TYR A 208 11.47 -15.25 -0.12
N ASN A 209 11.75 -16.53 0.15
CA ASN A 209 12.25 -16.99 1.45
C ASN A 209 13.77 -16.82 1.46
N ASP A 210 14.29 -16.02 2.38
CA ASP A 210 15.74 -15.89 2.55
C ASP A 210 16.24 -17.01 3.48
N PRO A 211 17.03 -17.98 2.96
CA PRO A 211 17.48 -19.12 3.77
C PRO A 211 18.30 -18.72 4.99
N ASP A 212 18.91 -17.54 4.99
CA ASP A 212 19.67 -17.02 6.14
C ASP A 212 18.77 -16.64 7.33
N THR A 213 17.48 -16.42 7.07
CA THR A 213 16.48 -16.04 8.08
C THR A 213 15.47 -17.15 8.37
N ASP A 214 15.62 -18.31 7.74
CA ASP A 214 14.70 -19.43 7.94
C ASP A 214 15.05 -20.17 9.24
N TYR A 215 14.28 -19.87 10.29
CA TYR A 215 14.42 -20.51 11.59
C TYR A 215 13.18 -21.34 11.90
N GLU A 216 13.36 -22.66 11.88
CA GLU A 216 12.34 -23.58 12.36
C GLU A 216 12.34 -23.60 13.89
N VAL A 217 11.26 -23.08 14.47
CA VAL A 217 11.03 -23.11 15.93
C VAL A 217 9.90 -24.09 16.23
N ASP A 218 10.11 -24.96 17.22
CA ASP A 218 9.09 -25.94 17.63
C ASP A 218 7.77 -25.27 18.00
N GLU A 219 6.67 -25.96 17.70
CA GLU A 219 5.32 -25.50 18.00
C GLU A 219 5.10 -25.24 19.50
N LYS A 220 5.80 -25.98 20.37
CA LYS A 220 5.73 -25.80 21.82
C LYS A 220 6.23 -24.42 22.24
N PHE A 221 7.33 -23.95 21.64
CA PHE A 221 7.86 -22.60 21.88
C PHE A 221 6.95 -21.54 21.25
N LYS A 222 6.41 -21.77 20.05
CA LYS A 222 5.42 -20.87 19.42
C LYS A 222 4.18 -20.70 20.29
N SER A 223 3.69 -21.78 20.90
CA SER A 223 2.55 -21.74 21.83
C SER A 223 2.89 -20.97 23.10
N LEU A 224 4.04 -21.24 23.71
CA LEU A 224 4.49 -20.53 24.91
C LEU A 224 4.65 -19.03 24.66
N TRP A 225 5.19 -18.65 23.50
CA TRP A 225 5.31 -17.26 23.06
C TRP A 225 3.96 -16.58 22.89
N ARG A 226 2.99 -17.21 22.21
CA ARG A 226 1.63 -16.66 22.04
C ARG A 226 0.85 -16.56 23.36
N ASN A 227 1.11 -17.47 24.30
CA ASN A 227 0.47 -17.47 25.62
C ASN A 227 0.99 -16.33 26.51
N ALA A 228 2.21 -15.85 26.30
CA ALA A 228 2.76 -14.68 26.96
C ALA A 228 2.10 -13.39 26.42
N SER A 229 0.87 -13.12 26.84
CA SER A 229 0.12 -11.93 26.42
C SER A 229 0.68 -10.67 27.10
N VAL A 230 1.28 -9.79 26.31
CA VAL A 230 1.75 -8.46 26.72
C VAL A 230 0.88 -7.33 26.17
N ASP A 231 -0.11 -7.65 25.33
CA ASP A 231 -0.90 -6.71 24.51
C ASP A 231 -1.77 -5.75 25.35
N HIS A 232 -2.05 -6.11 26.60
CA HIS A 232 -2.86 -5.35 27.55
C HIS A 232 -2.03 -4.73 28.69
N LEU A 233 -0.70 -4.85 28.65
CA LEU A 233 0.20 -4.28 29.66
C LEU A 233 0.89 -3.02 29.12
N ASP A 234 1.00 -2.01 29.97
CA ASP A 234 1.76 -0.80 29.65
C ASP A 234 3.27 -1.09 29.63
N GLU A 235 4.01 -0.49 28.67
CA GLU A 235 5.48 -0.64 28.55
C GLU A 235 6.22 -0.40 29.88
N LYS A 236 5.76 0.57 30.68
CA LYS A 236 6.34 0.89 32.01
C LYS A 236 6.17 -0.25 33.03
N LYS A 237 5.05 -0.97 32.98
CA LYS A 237 4.81 -2.12 33.87
C LYS A 237 5.64 -3.32 33.43
N ILE A 238 5.83 -3.48 32.12
CA ILE A 238 6.70 -4.53 31.56
C ILE A 238 8.16 -4.25 31.97
N GLU A 239 8.63 -3.01 31.91
CA GLU A 239 9.97 -2.60 32.37
C GLU A 239 10.16 -2.85 33.87
N GLU A 240 9.22 -2.44 34.72
CA GLU A 240 9.29 -2.69 36.17
C GLU A 240 9.29 -4.19 36.50
N TYR A 241 8.51 -4.98 35.75
CA TYR A 241 8.50 -6.44 35.88
C TYR A 241 9.84 -7.06 35.48
N LEU A 242 10.43 -6.64 34.35
CA LEU A 242 11.75 -7.10 33.91
C LEU A 242 12.85 -6.74 34.93
N GLN A 243 12.84 -5.50 35.45
CA GLN A 243 13.78 -5.05 36.49
C GLN A 243 13.63 -5.84 37.80
N LYS A 244 12.39 -6.11 38.24
CA LYS A 244 12.12 -6.96 39.41
C LYS A 244 12.61 -8.40 39.23
N HIS A 245 12.57 -8.91 38.01
CA HIS A 245 13.10 -10.23 37.66
C HIS A 245 14.60 -10.22 37.30
N GLY A 246 15.30 -9.11 37.53
CA GLY A 246 16.75 -9.00 37.34
C GLY A 246 17.21 -8.91 35.89
N ILE A 247 16.28 -8.72 34.95
CA ILE A 247 16.57 -8.45 33.54
C ILE A 247 16.54 -6.93 33.39
N ASP A 248 17.70 -6.30 33.59
CA ASP A 248 17.81 -4.86 33.41
C ASP A 248 17.66 -4.54 31.91
N VAL A 249 16.73 -3.64 31.59
CA VAL A 249 16.50 -3.19 30.22
C VAL A 249 17.75 -2.42 29.81
N MET A 250 18.54 -2.96 28.88
CA MET A 250 19.65 -2.23 28.28
C MET A 250 19.11 -0.92 27.74
N LYS A 251 19.34 0.18 28.48
CA LYS A 251 19.19 1.53 27.95
C LYS A 251 20.08 1.60 26.72
N ASP A 252 19.46 1.82 25.58
CA ASP A 252 20.10 2.04 24.29
C ASP A 252 21.47 2.70 24.43
N PHE A 253 22.53 1.90 24.24
CA PHE A 253 23.79 2.43 23.74
C PHE A 253 23.70 2.57 22.22
N GLY A 254 22.64 3.22 21.74
CA GLY A 254 22.78 3.99 20.52
C GLY A 254 23.90 5.00 20.79
N PRO A 255 24.91 5.16 19.91
CA PRO A 255 25.91 6.19 20.10
C PRO A 255 25.16 7.51 20.21
N LYS A 256 25.12 8.08 21.41
CA LYS A 256 24.59 9.43 21.63
C LYS A 256 25.34 10.26 20.61
N LYS A 257 24.63 10.79 19.61
CA LYS A 257 25.18 11.80 18.72
C LYS A 257 25.67 12.90 19.66
N ILE A 258 26.97 12.94 19.89
CA ILE A 258 27.61 14.08 20.51
C ILE A 258 27.34 15.16 19.49
N THR A 259 26.29 15.94 19.73
CA THR A 259 26.08 17.21 19.06
C THR A 259 27.28 18.04 19.50
N VAL A 260 28.36 17.97 18.71
CA VAL A 260 29.44 18.94 18.79
C VAL A 260 28.79 20.26 18.42
N ALA A 261 28.33 20.97 19.46
CA ALA A 261 27.87 22.33 19.31
C ALA A 261 28.99 23.11 18.62
N PRO A 262 28.68 23.99 17.64
CA PRO A 262 29.69 24.81 17.01
C PRO A 262 30.49 25.54 18.08
N PRO A 263 31.83 25.63 17.97
CA PRO A 263 32.64 26.25 19.01
C PRO A 263 32.15 27.67 19.27
N LYS A 264 31.67 27.92 20.49
CA LYS A 264 31.25 29.25 20.92
C LYS A 264 32.43 30.19 20.73
N ARG A 265 32.28 31.19 19.86
CA ARG A 265 33.26 32.28 19.68
C ARG A 265 33.60 32.84 21.06
N LYS A 266 34.89 32.80 21.43
CA LYS A 266 35.38 33.35 22.68
C LYS A 266 35.01 34.83 22.73
N LEU A 267 34.13 35.22 23.67
CA LEU A 267 33.90 36.63 23.97
C LEU A 267 35.23 37.27 24.43
N PRO A 268 35.54 38.50 24.00
CA PRO A 268 36.76 39.17 24.42
C PRO A 268 36.75 39.34 25.95
N ARG A 269 37.76 38.74 26.58
CA ARG A 269 37.95 38.75 28.03
C ARG A 269 38.23 40.20 28.46
N ARG A 270 37.29 40.83 29.19
CA ARG A 270 37.54 42.12 29.85
C ARG A 270 38.77 41.96 30.75
N ARG A 271 39.81 42.75 30.51
CA ARG A 271 41.01 42.78 31.36
C ARG A 271 40.59 43.19 32.77
N ALA A 272 40.89 42.36 33.76
CA ALA A 272 40.71 42.72 35.15
C ALA A 272 41.72 43.82 35.50
N ASN A 273 41.27 44.87 36.21
CA ASN A 273 42.15 45.94 36.68
C ASN A 273 43.19 45.36 37.64
N GLN A 274 44.40 45.16 37.12
CA GLN A 274 45.55 44.76 37.92
C GLN A 274 46.01 45.98 38.71
N LYS A 275 45.93 45.92 40.05
CA LYS A 275 46.55 46.92 40.91
C LYS A 275 48.06 46.84 40.70
N VAL A 276 48.62 47.85 40.06
CA VAL A 276 50.07 48.02 39.93
C VAL A 276 50.58 48.49 41.29
N HIS A 277 51.39 47.67 41.95
CA HIS A 277 52.10 48.09 43.15
C HIS A 277 53.32 48.91 42.69
N ASN A 278 53.49 50.13 43.21
CA ASN A 278 54.60 51.02 42.84
C ASN A 278 55.90 50.58 43.51
N GLU A 279 56.40 49.41 43.11
CA GLU A 279 57.64 48.79 43.59
C GLU A 279 58.90 49.49 43.06
N HIS A 280 58.75 50.47 42.15
CA HIS A 280 59.84 51.27 41.56
C HIS A 280 60.08 52.60 42.28
N LEU A 281 59.33 52.92 43.33
CA LEU A 281 59.50 54.13 44.15
C LEU A 281 60.24 53.88 45.47
N THR A 282 60.62 52.63 45.75
CA THR A 282 61.28 52.23 47.00
C THR A 282 62.69 52.81 47.14
N ASP A 283 63.41 53.05 46.04
CA ASP A 283 64.77 53.59 46.03
C ASP A 283 64.83 55.13 45.82
N VAL A 284 63.69 55.81 45.80
CA VAL A 284 63.60 57.27 45.63
C VAL A 284 63.34 57.99 46.97
N LEU A 285 62.96 57.25 48.01
CA LEU A 285 62.67 57.81 49.34
C LEU A 285 63.90 57.63 50.24
N GLU A 286 64.68 58.70 50.38
CA GLU A 286 65.77 58.78 51.37
C GLU A 286 65.21 59.32 52.70
N ASP A 287 65.26 58.51 53.76
CA ASP A 287 64.82 58.90 55.10
C ASP A 287 65.92 59.71 55.82
N TYR A 288 65.73 61.03 55.93
CA TYR A 288 66.60 61.93 56.72
C TYR A 288 65.98 62.26 58.08
N SER A 289 65.78 61.25 58.93
CA SER A 289 65.46 61.47 60.34
C SER A 289 66.75 61.53 61.17
N THR A 290 67.25 62.73 61.41
CA THR A 290 68.03 63.07 62.63
C THR A 290 67.09 63.50 63.74
#